data_AF-A0A383BLC7-F1
#
_entry.id   AF-A0A383BLC7-F1
#
_cell.length_a   1.000
_cell.length_b   1.000
_cell.length_c   1.000
_cell.angle_alpha   90.00
_cell.angle_beta   90.00
_cell.angle_gamma   90.00
#
_symmetry.space_group_name_H-M   'P 1'
#
loop_
_entity.id
_entity.type
_entity.pdbx_description
1 polymer ?
#
loop_
_entity_poly.entity_id
_entity_poly.type
_entity_poly.pdbx_seq_one_letter_code
_entity_poly.pdbx_strand_id
1 'polypeptide(L)' 'MATNPDMAGDYGGYDGPCPPWNDELLHHYEFQVYALDVESLGLDDNGDFRGPDVMAAMQGHILAKGKIVGTYTQNPNVSG' A
#
# COMPACT_ATOMS: atom_id res chain seq x y z
N MET A 1 8.74 1.98 -16.08
CA MET A 1 9.91 1.84 -15.20
C MET A 1 11.03 2.66 -15.80
N ALA A 2 11.51 3.69 -15.10
CA ALA A 2 12.56 4.57 -15.62
C ALA A 2 13.89 3.79 -15.74
N THR A 3 14.57 3.88 -16.88
CA THR A 3 15.87 3.25 -17.15
C THR A 3 17.04 4.03 -16.53
N ASN A 4 16.84 4.64 -15.36
CA ASN A 4 17.88 5.40 -14.66
C ASN A 4 18.62 4.46 -13.69
N PRO A 5 19.93 4.15 -13.91
CA PRO A 5 20.72 3.30 -13.02
C PRO A 5 20.82 3.84 -11.59
N ASP A 6 20.70 5.15 -11.39
CA ASP A 6 20.75 5.78 -10.07
C ASP A 6 19.49 5.49 -9.23
N MET A 7 18.43 4.99 -9.88
CA MET A 7 17.17 4.57 -9.24
C MET A 7 17.10 3.04 -9.10
N ALA A 8 18.24 2.36 -9.06
CA ALA A 8 18.29 0.93 -8.77
C ALA A 8 18.31 0.69 -7.25
N GLY A 9 17.51 -0.28 -6.79
CA GLY A 9 17.46 -0.67 -5.39
C GLY A 9 16.19 -1.45 -5.04
N ASP A 10 16.18 -2.03 -3.85
CA ASP A 10 15.00 -2.65 -3.27
C ASP A 10 14.19 -1.58 -2.54
N TYR A 11 12.97 -1.36 -3.04
CA TYR A 11 12.05 -0.36 -2.49
C TYR A 11 11.05 -1.04 -1.58
N GLY A 12 11.13 -0.75 -0.29
CA GLY A 12 10.19 -1.17 0.73
C GLY A 12 9.57 0.02 1.47
N GLY A 13 8.53 -0.25 2.25
CA GLY A 13 7.85 0.77 3.06
C GLY A 13 6.74 1.52 2.34
N TYR A 14 6.36 2.67 2.90
CA TYR A 14 5.25 3.50 2.41
C TYR A 14 5.75 4.60 1.47
N ASP A 15 5.31 4.56 0.21
CA ASP A 15 5.71 5.50 -0.85
C ASP A 15 4.80 6.75 -0.95
N GLY A 16 3.57 6.64 -0.44
CA GLY A 16 2.61 7.74 -0.39
C GLY A 16 1.86 8.05 -1.70
N PRO A 17 0.92 9.01 -1.66
CA PRO A 17 0.07 9.37 -2.81
C PRO A 17 0.84 10.10 -3.91
N CYS A 18 0.82 9.58 -5.14
CA CYS A 18 1.32 10.25 -6.34
C CYS A 18 0.31 10.16 -7.50
N PRO A 19 -0.91 10.73 -7.37
CA PRO A 19 -1.89 10.71 -8.45
C PRO A 19 -1.41 11.59 -9.61
N PRO A 20 -1.80 11.32 -10.87
CA PRO A 20 -1.39 12.17 -11.99
C PRO A 20 -1.82 13.63 -11.78
N TRP A 21 -0.93 14.57 -12.13
CA TRP A 21 -1.14 16.01 -11.87
C TRP A 21 -2.37 16.59 -12.59
N ASN A 22 -2.74 16.02 -13.74
CA ASN A 22 -3.88 16.42 -14.56
C ASN A 22 -5.06 15.45 -14.46
N ASP A 23 -5.07 14.58 -13.44
CA ASP A 23 -6.20 13.68 -13.23
C ASP A 23 -7.44 14.50 -12.83
N GLU A 24 -8.56 14.24 -13.49
CA GLU A 24 -9.85 14.87 -13.19
C GLU A 24 -10.57 14.13 -12.05
N LEU A 25 -10.08 12.95 -11.67
CA LEU A 25 -10.66 12.13 -10.61
C LEU A 25 -9.90 12.32 -9.30
N LEU A 26 -10.67 12.35 -8.20
CA LEU A 26 -10.12 12.27 -6.86
C LEU A 26 -9.68 10.83 -6.56
N HIS A 27 -8.40 10.63 -6.26
CA HIS A 27 -7.89 9.30 -5.94
C HIS A 27 -8.27 8.91 -4.51
N HIS A 28 -8.68 7.65 -4.34
CA HIS A 28 -9.01 7.06 -3.05
C HIS A 28 -7.87 6.14 -2.61
N TYR A 29 -7.33 6.38 -1.41
CA TYR A 29 -6.29 5.60 -0.79
C TYR A 29 -6.87 4.81 0.37
N GLU A 30 -6.92 3.49 0.22
CA GLU A 30 -7.47 2.58 1.22
C GLU A 30 -6.39 2.14 2.21
N PHE A 31 -6.51 2.56 3.47
CA PHE A 31 -5.66 2.10 4.56
C PHE A 31 -6.41 1.03 5.35
N GLN A 32 -5.88 -0.19 5.33
CA GLN A 32 -6.50 -1.36 5.94
C GLN A 32 -5.65 -1.86 7.11
N VAL A 33 -6.30 -2.16 8.23
CA VAL A 33 -5.69 -2.74 9.43
C VAL A 33 -6.37 -4.07 9.71
N TYR A 34 -5.58 -5.10 9.99
CA TYR A 34 -6.05 -6.45 10.28
C TYR A 34 -5.61 -6.85 11.68
N ALA A 35 -6.53 -7.43 12.45
CA ALA A 35 -6.21 -8.09 13.71
C ALA A 35 -6.06 -9.60 13.42
N LEU A 36 -4.93 -10.18 13.83
CA LEU A 36 -4.58 -11.57 13.57
C LEU A 36 -4.49 -12.38 14.86
N ASP A 37 -4.72 -13.69 14.79
CA ASP A 37 -4.59 -14.63 15.93
C ASP A 37 -3.21 -15.29 16.05
N VAL A 38 -2.28 -14.93 15.17
CA VAL A 38 -0.88 -15.39 15.16
C VAL A 38 0.07 -14.24 15.47
N GLU A 39 1.17 -14.57 16.15
CA GLU A 39 2.22 -13.61 16.50
C GLU A 39 3.04 -13.17 15.28
N SER A 40 3.20 -14.05 14.29
CA SER A 40 3.96 -13.80 13.06
C SER A 40 3.33 -14.50 11.87
N LEU A 41 3.45 -13.89 10.70
CA LEU A 41 3.04 -14.46 9.40
C LEU A 41 4.14 -15.31 8.74
N GLY A 42 5.35 -15.36 9.31
CA GLY A 42 6.47 -16.13 8.77
C GLY A 42 6.95 -15.65 7.40
N LEU A 43 6.78 -14.36 7.09
CA LEU A 43 7.33 -13.72 5.89
C LEU A 43 8.83 -13.47 6.05
N ASP A 44 9.55 -13.26 4.94
CA ASP A 44 11.00 -13.02 4.97
C ASP A 44 11.36 -11.76 5.79
N ASP A 45 12.22 -11.92 6.79
CA ASP A 45 12.69 -10.84 7.67
C ASP A 45 13.45 -9.74 6.93
N ASN A 46 13.98 -10.03 5.74
CA ASN A 46 14.67 -9.06 4.88
C ASN A 46 13.68 -8.17 4.11
N GLY A 47 12.37 -8.40 4.22
CA GLY A 47 11.35 -7.60 3.55
C GLY A 47 11.14 -7.94 2.08
N ASP A 48 11.71 -9.04 1.58
CA ASP A 48 11.49 -9.52 0.20
C ASP A 48 10.16 -10.28 0.09
N PHE A 49 9.06 -9.53 0.27
CA PHE A 49 7.71 -10.01 0.05
C PHE A 49 6.84 -8.89 -0.54
N ARG A 50 5.76 -9.27 -1.22
CA ARG A 50 4.80 -8.34 -1.84
C ARG A 50 3.44 -8.41 -1.15
N GLY A 51 2.59 -7.45 -1.46
CA GLY A 51 1.22 -7.39 -0.95
C GLY A 51 0.45 -8.72 -1.04
N PRO A 52 0.48 -9.45 -2.17
CA PRO A 52 -0.19 -10.75 -2.28
C PRO A 52 0.31 -11.81 -1.29
N ASP A 53 1.62 -11.81 -0.98
CA ASP A 53 2.22 -12.78 -0.04
C ASP A 53 1.69 -12.54 1.37
N VAL A 54 1.58 -11.26 1.78
CA VAL A 54 0.98 -10.88 3.07
C VAL A 54 -0.50 -11.29 3.12
N MET A 55 -1.26 -11.04 2.06
CA MET A 55 -2.68 -11.40 2.01
C MET A 55 -2.91 -12.91 2.11
N ALA A 56 -2.05 -13.71 1.47
CA ALA A 56 -2.09 -15.16 1.55
C ALA A 56 -1.71 -15.65 2.96
N ALA A 57 -0.64 -15.11 3.54
CA ALA A 57 -0.19 -15.50 4.88
C ALA A 57 -1.21 -15.14 5.98
N MET A 58 -1.96 -14.05 5.82
CA MET A 58 -3.05 -13.68 6.74
C MET A 58 -4.29 -14.58 6.62
N GLN A 59 -4.44 -15.36 5.53
CA GLN A 59 -5.65 -16.11 5.28
C GLN A 59 -5.90 -17.17 6.37
N GLY A 60 -7.11 -17.17 6.93
CA GLY A 60 -7.47 -18.05 8.05
C GLY A 60 -7.12 -17.50 9.44
N HIS A 61 -6.32 -16.42 9.52
CA HIS A 61 -5.86 -15.83 10.78
C HIS A 61 -6.54 -14.49 11.13
N ILE A 62 -7.36 -13.94 10.22
CA ILE A 62 -8.00 -12.62 10.42
C ILE A 62 -9.16 -12.73 11.41
N LEU A 63 -9.00 -12.12 12.58
CA LEU A 63 -10.03 -11.97 13.61
C LEU A 63 -10.95 -10.78 13.34
N ALA A 64 -10.38 -9.68 12.89
CA ALA A 64 -11.11 -8.46 12.57
C ALA A 64 -10.36 -7.63 11.52
N LYS A 65 -11.08 -6.71 10.88
CA LYS A 65 -10.51 -5.75 9.93
C LYS A 65 -11.14 -4.37 10.10
N GLY A 66 -10.33 -3.33 9.92
CA GLY A 66 -10.75 -1.94 9.84
C GLY A 66 -10.21 -1.31 8.57
N LYS A 67 -10.97 -0.35 8.00
CA LYS A 67 -10.52 0.43 6.85
C LYS A 67 -10.86 1.89 7.06
N ILE A 68 -9.94 2.76 6.69
CA ILE A 68 -10.22 4.16 6.40
C ILE A 68 -9.87 4.44 4.94
N VAL A 69 -10.57 5.40 4.33
CA VAL A 69 -10.29 5.85 2.97
C VAL A 69 -9.92 7.32 3.06
N GLY A 70 -8.69 7.64 2.67
CA GLY A 70 -8.24 9.01 2.46
C GLY A 70 -8.38 9.39 0.98
N THR A 71 -8.53 10.67 0.70
CA THR A 71 -8.57 11.19 -0.67
C THR A 71 -7.42 12.16 -0.90
N TYR A 72 -6.84 12.12 -2.10
CA TYR A 72 -5.80 13.07 -2.49
C TYR A 72 -5.84 13.34 -4.00
N THR A 73 -5.50 14.57 -4.38
CA THR A 73 -5.36 14.99 -5.77
C THR A 73 -4.27 16.04 -5.87
N GLN A 74 -3.56 16.04 -7.00
CA GLN A 74 -2.63 17.10 -7.37
C GLN A 74 -3.28 18.14 -8.30
N ASN A 75 -4.50 17.88 -8.80
CA ASN A 75 -5.24 18.80 -9.64
C ASN A 75 -5.96 19.83 -8.76
N PRO A 76 -5.61 21.13 -8.85
CA PRO A 76 -6.19 22.17 -7.99
C PRO A 76 -7.69 22.40 -8.22
N ASN A 77 -8.24 21.89 -9.32
CA ASN A 77 -9.66 22.00 -9.65
C ASN A 77 -10.51 20.85 -9.09
N VAL A 78 -9.89 19.85 -8.46
CA VAL A 78 -10.56 18.68 -7.89
C VAL A 78 -10.43 18.74 -6.37
N SER A 79 -11.49 18.43 -5.64
CA SER A 79 -11.51 18.33 -4.18
C SER A 79 -12.60 17.35 -3.72
N GLY A 80 -12.52 16.90 -2.47
CA GLY A 80 -13.50 16.03 -1.82
C GLY A 80 -13.55 16.26 -0.32
#